data_AF-A0A2M8NTY1-F1
#
_entry.id   AF-A0A2M8NTY1-F1
#
_cell.length_a   1.000
_cell.length_b   1.000
_cell.length_c   1.000
_cell.angle_alpha   90.00
_cell.angle_beta   90.00
_cell.angle_gamma   90.00
#
_symmetry.space_group_name_H-M   'P 1'
#
loop_
_entity.id
_entity.type
_entity.pdbx_description
1 polymer ?
#
loop_
_entity_poly.entity_id
_entity_poly.type
_entity_poly.pdbx_seq_one_letter_code
_entity_poly.pdbx_strand_id
1 'polypeptide(L)'
;MWDRVERLIGKDNLTLLSQKRVGVVGLGSGGGFVAQSLAMSGVGHFVLIDDDTLEETNLVRHVADRRYLGQPKVDAVADIIRQRNPQASVITHNGRIEQHLDALDGLDLLIVGVDGEQVKYIINQACLERDLVAIYAGVYEKGEGGDVVIIYPYDGPCYACWSAAVRDEVQLINEAGELDYA
;
A
#
# COMPACT_ATOMS: atom_id res chain seq x y z
N MET A 1 -17.18 19.96 1.97
CA MET A 1 -16.23 19.01 2.60
C MET A 1 -14.84 19.22 2.03
N TRP A 2 -14.72 19.29 0.71
CA TRP A 2 -13.44 19.33 0.01
C TRP A 2 -12.80 20.73 -0.16
N ASP A 3 -13.45 21.81 0.28
CA ASP A 3 -13.05 23.19 -0.02
C ASP A 3 -11.57 23.51 0.22
N ARG A 4 -10.97 22.96 1.29
CA ARG A 4 -9.53 23.13 1.57
C ARG A 4 -8.64 22.29 0.64
N VAL A 5 -9.04 21.05 0.37
CA VAL A 5 -8.31 20.15 -0.54
C VAL A 5 -8.39 20.70 -1.96
N GLU A 6 -9.57 21.12 -2.42
CA GLU A 6 -9.77 21.74 -3.73
C GLU A 6 -8.89 22.98 -3.93
N ARG A 7 -8.70 23.82 -2.90
CA ARG A 7 -7.78 24.96 -2.98
C ARG A 7 -6.31 24.56 -3.10
N LEU A 8 -5.92 23.39 -2.56
CA LEU A 8 -4.55 22.90 -2.57
C LEU A 8 -4.21 22.23 -3.91
N ILE A 9 -5.08 21.33 -4.38
CA ILE A 9 -4.80 20.51 -5.57
C ILE A 9 -5.54 20.98 -6.82
N GLY A 10 -6.52 21.87 -6.70
CA GLY A 10 -7.39 22.28 -7.80
C GLY A 10 -8.58 21.35 -8.02
N LYS A 11 -9.67 21.92 -8.54
CA LYS A 11 -10.92 21.20 -8.80
C LYS A 11 -10.76 20.04 -9.79
N ASP A 12 -9.97 20.24 -10.82
CA ASP A 12 -9.76 19.23 -11.87
C ASP A 12 -9.02 18.01 -11.32
N ASN A 13 -7.98 18.22 -10.50
CA ASN A 13 -7.25 17.12 -9.87
C ASN A 13 -8.09 16.42 -8.80
N LEU A 14 -8.89 17.15 -8.03
CA LEU A 14 -9.83 16.52 -7.10
C LEU A 14 -10.84 15.63 -7.84
N THR A 15 -11.37 16.12 -8.97
CA THR A 15 -12.28 15.35 -9.82
C THR A 15 -11.58 14.11 -10.39
N LEU A 16 -10.34 14.26 -10.87
CA LEU A 16 -9.52 13.15 -11.34
C LEU A 16 -9.34 12.08 -10.25
N LEU A 17 -8.88 12.47 -9.05
CA LEU A 17 -8.66 11.53 -7.94
C LEU A 17 -9.95 10.82 -7.53
N SER A 18 -11.08 11.51 -7.56
CA SER A 18 -12.37 10.90 -7.21
C SER A 18 -12.79 9.75 -8.12
N GLN A 19 -12.19 9.65 -9.32
CA GLN A 19 -12.43 8.58 -10.29
C GLN A 19 -11.38 7.47 -10.22
N LYS A 20 -10.28 7.67 -9.48
CA LYS A 20 -9.18 6.71 -9.41
C LYS A 20 -9.48 5.55 -8.47
N ARG A 21 -9.02 4.37 -8.88
CA ARG A 21 -9.07 3.12 -8.13
C ARG A 21 -7.69 2.71 -7.67
N VAL A 22 -7.48 2.74 -6.36
CA VAL A 22 -6.20 2.41 -5.75
C VAL A 22 -6.30 1.12 -4.96
N GLY A 23 -5.40 0.17 -5.23
CA GLY A 23 -5.21 -1.02 -4.42
C GLY A 23 -4.23 -0.74 -3.29
N VAL A 24 -4.46 -1.30 -2.10
CA VAL A 24 -3.51 -1.29 -0.99
C VAL A 24 -3.37 -2.71 -0.46
N VAL A 25 -2.18 -3.27 -0.58
CA VAL A 25 -1.83 -4.62 -0.09
C VAL A 25 -0.95 -4.46 1.14
N GLY A 26 -1.40 -5.04 2.26
CA GLY A 26 -0.82 -4.81 3.57
C GLY A 26 -1.34 -3.51 4.19
N LEU A 27 -2.04 -3.63 5.30
CA LEU A 27 -2.69 -2.56 6.05
C LEU A 27 -2.11 -2.44 7.45
N GLY A 28 -0.83 -2.78 7.61
CA GLY A 28 -0.07 -2.55 8.83
C GLY A 28 0.23 -1.07 9.08
N SER A 29 1.41 -0.79 9.66
CA SER A 29 1.81 0.56 10.06
C SER A 29 2.03 1.54 8.91
N GLY A 30 2.33 1.06 7.70
CA GLY A 30 2.45 1.90 6.52
C GLY A 30 1.13 1.99 5.75
N GLY A 31 0.68 0.87 5.21
CA GLY A 31 -0.44 0.84 4.27
C GLY A 31 -1.75 1.37 4.82
N GLY A 32 -2.06 1.16 6.11
CA GLY A 32 -3.25 1.73 6.74
C GLY A 32 -3.27 3.27 6.72
N PHE A 33 -2.13 3.91 7.03
CA PHE A 33 -2.00 5.38 6.98
C PHE A 33 -2.00 5.91 5.55
N VAL A 34 -1.39 5.18 4.60
CA VAL A 34 -1.46 5.55 3.18
C VAL A 34 -2.90 5.51 2.68
N ALA A 35 -3.64 4.44 2.98
CA ALA A 35 -5.05 4.31 2.60
C ALA A 35 -5.91 5.45 3.17
N GLN A 36 -5.73 5.79 4.45
CA GLN A 36 -6.41 6.94 5.07
C GLN A 36 -6.04 8.27 4.38
N SER A 37 -4.75 8.47 4.08
CA SER A 37 -4.26 9.71 3.47
C SER A 37 -4.79 9.89 2.05
N LEU A 38 -4.87 8.80 1.27
CA LEU A 38 -5.49 8.79 -0.06
C LEU A 38 -6.98 9.14 0.02
N ALA A 39 -7.71 8.60 1.00
CA ALA A 39 -9.11 8.92 1.21
C ALA A 39 -9.30 10.41 1.53
N MET A 40 -8.45 10.95 2.41
CA MET A 40 -8.42 12.38 2.73
C MET A 40 -7.98 13.29 1.57
N SER A 41 -7.32 12.72 0.56
CA SER A 41 -6.89 13.43 -0.65
C SER A 41 -7.94 13.41 -1.76
N GLY A 42 -9.05 12.69 -1.57
CA GLY A 42 -10.17 12.63 -2.52
C GLY A 42 -10.14 11.43 -3.47
N VAL A 43 -9.30 10.42 -3.23
CA VAL A 43 -9.40 9.14 -3.95
C VAL A 43 -10.76 8.51 -3.70
N GLY A 44 -11.44 8.08 -4.76
CA GLY A 44 -12.83 7.62 -4.69
C GLY A 44 -13.03 6.11 -4.63
N HIS A 45 -12.08 5.31 -5.11
CA HIS A 45 -12.23 3.86 -5.15
C HIS A 45 -11.02 3.15 -4.53
N PHE A 46 -11.29 2.18 -3.66
CA PHE A 46 -10.28 1.43 -2.94
C PHE A 46 -10.52 -0.08 -3.06
N VAL A 47 -9.43 -0.82 -3.23
CA VAL A 47 -9.37 -2.27 -3.04
C VAL A 47 -8.34 -2.54 -1.94
N LEU A 48 -8.78 -3.10 -0.83
CA LEU A 48 -7.96 -3.31 0.37
C LEU A 48 -7.73 -4.80 0.58
N ILE A 49 -6.48 -5.21 0.77
CA ILE A 49 -6.09 -6.61 0.89
C ILE A 49 -5.13 -6.77 2.05
N ASP A 50 -5.52 -7.53 3.07
CA ASP A 50 -4.73 -7.84 4.26
C ASP A 50 -5.36 -9.05 4.97
N ASP A 51 -4.55 -9.95 5.53
CA ASP A 51 -4.99 -11.17 6.21
C ASP A 51 -4.96 -11.08 7.74
N ASP A 52 -4.51 -9.96 8.30
CA ASP A 52 -4.37 -9.81 9.74
C ASP A 52 -5.65 -9.29 10.41
N THR A 53 -5.74 -9.64 11.69
CA THR A 53 -6.67 -9.02 12.64
C THR A 53 -5.95 -7.94 13.44
N LEU A 54 -6.67 -6.88 13.82
CA LEU A 54 -6.09 -5.82 14.65
C LEU A 54 -5.84 -6.30 16.08
N GLU A 55 -4.58 -6.26 16.50
CA GLU A 55 -4.14 -6.61 17.84
C GLU A 55 -3.72 -5.39 18.67
N GLU A 56 -3.71 -5.54 20.00
CA GLU A 56 -3.31 -4.50 20.95
C GLU A 56 -1.90 -3.95 20.65
N THR A 57 -0.98 -4.82 20.26
CA THR A 57 0.40 -4.46 19.91
C THR A 57 0.49 -3.56 18.69
N ASN A 58 -0.52 -3.56 17.80
CA ASN A 58 -0.54 -2.73 16.60
C ASN A 58 -0.96 -1.28 16.91
N LEU A 59 -1.75 -1.04 17.96
CA LEU A 59 -2.44 0.23 18.21
C LEU A 59 -1.53 1.47 18.22
N VAL A 60 -0.28 1.32 18.68
CA VAL A 60 0.68 2.44 18.79
C VAL A 60 1.21 2.91 17.43
N ARG A 61 1.04 2.10 16.38
CA ARG A 61 1.60 2.34 15.05
C ARG A 61 0.62 2.07 13.91
N HIS A 62 -0.65 1.84 14.22
CA HIS A 62 -1.69 1.53 13.24
C HIS A 62 -2.72 2.66 13.20
N VAL A 63 -3.36 2.86 12.05
CA VAL A 63 -4.31 3.96 11.86
C VAL A 63 -5.61 3.76 12.64
N ALA A 64 -6.01 2.50 12.85
CA ALA A 64 -7.17 2.13 13.65
C ALA A 64 -6.85 2.13 15.15
N ASP A 65 -7.82 2.61 15.93
CA ASP A 65 -7.71 2.70 17.38
C ASP A 65 -8.38 1.51 18.11
N ARG A 66 -8.44 1.59 19.45
CA ARG A 66 -8.94 0.53 20.33
C ARG A 66 -10.36 0.05 20.00
N ARG A 67 -11.18 0.86 19.31
CA ARG A 67 -12.56 0.49 18.95
C ARG A 67 -12.62 -0.65 17.94
N TYR A 68 -11.54 -0.90 17.22
CA TYR A 68 -11.44 -1.90 16.16
C TYR A 68 -10.70 -3.18 16.61
N LEU A 69 -10.32 -3.29 17.89
CA LEU A 69 -9.61 -4.47 18.38
C LEU A 69 -10.37 -5.77 18.09
N GLY A 70 -9.65 -6.76 17.57
CA GLY A 70 -10.23 -8.05 17.19
C GLY A 70 -10.98 -8.06 15.85
N GLN A 71 -11.01 -6.94 15.12
CA GLN A 71 -11.58 -6.89 13.77
C GLN A 71 -10.49 -7.10 12.71
N PRO A 72 -10.83 -7.68 11.54
CA PRO A 72 -9.92 -7.69 10.39
C PRO A 72 -9.42 -6.28 10.06
N LYS A 73 -8.12 -6.12 9.79
CA LYS A 73 -7.53 -4.80 9.48
C LYS A 73 -8.20 -4.19 8.25
N VAL A 74 -8.53 -5.01 7.23
CA VAL A 74 -9.27 -4.56 6.04
C VAL A 74 -10.59 -3.86 6.39
N ASP A 75 -11.36 -4.39 7.34
CA ASP A 75 -12.66 -3.84 7.72
C ASP A 75 -12.49 -2.57 8.55
N ALA A 76 -11.53 -2.57 9.48
CA ALA A 76 -11.20 -1.40 10.30
C ALA A 76 -10.75 -0.21 9.42
N VAL A 77 -9.85 -0.45 8.46
CA VAL A 77 -9.38 0.59 7.55
C VAL A 77 -10.49 1.02 6.59
N ALA A 78 -11.32 0.10 6.09
CA ALA A 78 -12.46 0.46 5.24
C ALA A 78 -13.45 1.39 5.95
N ASP A 79 -13.74 1.15 7.23
CA ASP A 79 -14.58 2.05 8.03
C ASP A 79 -13.92 3.42 8.22
N ILE A 80 -12.62 3.47 8.52
CA ILE A 80 -11.87 4.73 8.64
C ILE A 80 -11.89 5.53 7.34
N ILE A 81 -11.73 4.87 6.18
CA ILE A 81 -11.84 5.51 4.87
C ILE A 81 -13.23 6.13 4.71
N ARG A 82 -14.31 5.38 5.00
CA ARG A 82 -15.69 5.90 4.88
C ARG A 82 -15.99 7.04 5.84
N GLN A 83 -15.37 7.06 7.03
CA GLN A 83 -15.48 8.19 7.96
C GLN A 83 -14.80 9.47 7.44
N ARG A 84 -13.71 9.33 6.65
CA ARG A 84 -12.98 10.46 6.05
C ARG A 84 -13.57 10.91 4.71
N ASN A 85 -13.96 9.95 3.87
CA ASN A 85 -14.56 10.15 2.57
C ASN A 85 -15.81 9.25 2.45
N PRO A 86 -17.00 9.73 2.86
CA PRO A 86 -18.24 8.94 2.82
C PRO A 86 -18.70 8.53 1.42
N GLN A 87 -18.14 9.15 0.37
CA GLN A 87 -18.45 8.83 -1.03
C GLN A 87 -17.51 7.75 -1.59
N ALA A 88 -16.46 7.37 -0.85
CA ALA A 88 -15.51 6.37 -1.32
C ALA A 88 -16.17 4.98 -1.41
N SER A 89 -15.95 4.32 -2.54
CA SER A 89 -16.23 2.89 -2.72
C SER A 89 -15.04 2.09 -2.21
N VAL A 90 -15.28 1.15 -1.31
CA VAL A 90 -14.22 0.33 -0.71
C VAL A 90 -14.61 -1.14 -0.80
N ILE A 91 -13.76 -1.92 -1.48
CA ILE A 91 -13.82 -3.37 -1.56
C ILE A 91 -12.72 -3.93 -0.66
N THR A 92 -13.06 -4.92 0.16
CA THR A 92 -12.12 -5.57 1.08
C THR A 92 -11.94 -7.04 0.74
N HIS A 93 -10.70 -7.51 0.79
CA HIS A 93 -10.34 -8.92 0.72
C HIS A 93 -9.55 -9.27 1.99
N ASN A 94 -10.22 -9.93 2.93
CA ASN A 94 -9.57 -10.48 4.11
C ASN A 94 -8.85 -11.77 3.73
N GLY A 95 -7.57 -11.65 3.43
CA GLY A 95 -6.78 -12.76 2.91
C GLY A 95 -5.46 -12.32 2.29
N ARG A 96 -4.64 -13.33 2.00
CA ARG A 96 -3.33 -13.15 1.39
C ARG A 96 -3.47 -12.76 -0.08
N ILE A 97 -2.65 -11.82 -0.55
CA ILE A 97 -2.70 -11.31 -1.92
C ILE A 97 -2.54 -12.42 -2.98
N GLU A 98 -1.80 -13.48 -2.67
CA GLU A 98 -1.61 -14.64 -3.54
C GLU A 98 -2.94 -15.34 -3.89
N GLN A 99 -3.99 -15.14 -3.08
CA GLN A 99 -5.34 -15.68 -3.28
C GLN A 99 -6.27 -14.71 -4.02
N HIS A 100 -5.84 -13.47 -4.23
CA HIS A 100 -6.65 -12.35 -4.70
C HIS A 100 -5.94 -11.52 -5.78
N LEU A 101 -5.09 -12.14 -6.61
CA LEU A 101 -4.37 -11.45 -7.68
C LEU A 101 -5.31 -10.83 -8.73
N ASP A 102 -6.50 -11.40 -8.90
CA ASP A 102 -7.58 -10.86 -9.72
C ASP A 102 -8.11 -9.51 -9.20
N ALA A 103 -7.99 -9.25 -7.90
CA ALA A 103 -8.38 -7.96 -7.31
C ALA A 103 -7.50 -6.78 -7.78
N LEU A 104 -6.38 -7.07 -8.45
CA LEU A 104 -5.52 -6.05 -9.09
C LEU A 104 -6.07 -5.56 -10.44
N ASP A 105 -7.09 -6.22 -10.98
CA ASP A 105 -7.62 -5.89 -12.30
C ASP A 105 -8.34 -4.52 -12.31
N GLY A 106 -7.92 -3.66 -13.24
CA GLY A 106 -8.52 -2.33 -13.42
C GLY A 106 -8.20 -1.34 -12.31
N LEU A 107 -7.16 -1.59 -11.50
CA LEU A 107 -6.56 -0.58 -10.64
C LEU A 107 -5.80 0.46 -11.47
N ASP A 108 -5.80 1.71 -11.02
CA ASP A 108 -4.94 2.77 -11.57
C ASP A 108 -3.55 2.80 -10.91
N LEU A 109 -3.46 2.33 -9.66
CA LEU A 109 -2.25 2.36 -8.84
C LEU A 109 -2.34 1.27 -7.76
N LEU A 110 -1.22 0.62 -7.47
CA LEU A 110 -1.08 -0.29 -6.33
C LEU A 110 -0.10 0.28 -5.30
N ILE A 111 -0.48 0.24 -4.02
CA ILE A 111 0.41 0.46 -2.89
C ILE A 111 0.74 -0.89 -2.26
N VAL A 112 2.03 -1.17 -2.10
CA VAL A 112 2.55 -2.43 -1.55
C VAL A 112 3.25 -2.13 -0.24
N GLY A 113 2.60 -2.52 0.86
CA GLY A 113 3.08 -2.36 2.24
C GLY A 113 3.08 -3.69 3.00
N VAL A 114 3.71 -4.70 2.40
CA VAL A 114 3.89 -6.06 2.96
C VAL A 114 5.35 -6.29 3.33
N ASP A 115 5.58 -7.06 4.40
CA ASP A 115 6.92 -7.21 4.98
C ASP A 115 7.76 -8.30 4.27
N GLY A 116 7.11 -9.26 3.58
CA GLY A 116 7.79 -10.38 2.92
C GLY A 116 8.32 -10.10 1.50
N GLU A 117 9.59 -10.40 1.24
CA GLU A 117 10.21 -10.20 -0.08
C GLU A 117 9.58 -11.10 -1.16
N GLN A 118 9.29 -12.36 -0.83
CA GLN A 118 8.72 -13.31 -1.79
C GLN A 118 7.36 -12.85 -2.31
N VAL A 119 6.51 -12.30 -1.43
CA VAL A 119 5.20 -11.78 -1.84
C VAL A 119 5.35 -10.51 -2.69
N LYS A 120 6.35 -9.65 -2.43
CA LYS A 120 6.65 -8.49 -3.30
C LYS A 120 7.02 -8.93 -4.72
N TYR A 121 7.75 -10.04 -4.90
CA TYR A 121 8.04 -10.58 -6.24
C TYR A 121 6.79 -11.13 -6.94
N ILE A 122 5.89 -11.79 -6.22
CA ILE A 122 4.60 -12.25 -6.76
C ILE A 122 3.77 -11.04 -7.22
N ILE A 123 3.67 -10.01 -6.38
CA ILE A 123 2.97 -8.77 -6.71
C ILE A 123 3.62 -8.09 -7.93
N ASN A 124 4.95 -8.01 -7.97
CA ASN A 124 5.69 -7.43 -9.09
C ASN A 124 5.35 -8.11 -10.41
N GLN A 125 5.36 -9.44 -10.44
CA GLN A 125 4.98 -10.19 -11.62
C GLN A 125 3.54 -9.89 -12.04
N ALA A 126 2.60 -9.89 -11.09
CA ALA A 126 1.20 -9.60 -11.36
C ALA A 126 0.97 -8.17 -11.86
N CYS A 127 1.77 -7.20 -11.41
CA CYS A 127 1.72 -5.81 -11.87
C CYS A 127 2.27 -5.66 -13.29
N LEU A 128 3.38 -6.34 -13.62
CA LEU A 128 3.93 -6.36 -14.98
C LEU A 128 2.93 -6.93 -15.98
N GLU A 129 2.26 -8.03 -15.65
CA GLU A 129 1.22 -8.65 -16.49
C GLU A 129 0.02 -7.73 -16.79
N ARG A 130 -0.19 -6.71 -15.94
CA ARG A 130 -1.33 -5.78 -16.00
C ARG A 130 -0.96 -4.38 -16.48
N ASP A 131 0.33 -4.11 -16.71
CA ASP A 131 0.84 -2.74 -16.89
C ASP A 131 0.39 -1.81 -15.74
N LEU A 132 0.41 -2.34 -14.52
CA LEU A 132 -0.04 -1.64 -13.30
C LEU A 132 1.13 -0.96 -12.59
N VAL A 133 1.06 0.36 -12.46
CA VAL A 133 2.01 1.13 -11.66
C VAL A 133 1.88 0.73 -10.19
N ALA A 134 3.01 0.47 -9.55
CA ALA A 134 3.07 0.06 -8.14
C ALA A 134 4.08 0.89 -7.36
N ILE A 135 3.73 1.23 -6.12
CA ILE A 135 4.61 1.88 -5.15
C ILE A 135 4.88 0.88 -4.03
N TYR A 136 6.15 0.51 -3.87
CA TYR A 136 6.63 -0.31 -2.78
C TYR A 136 7.19 0.60 -1.70
N ALA A 137 6.81 0.35 -0.46
CA ALA A 137 7.42 1.02 0.69
C ALA A 137 7.89 -0.03 1.69
N GLY A 138 9.15 0.07 2.09
CA GLY A 138 9.76 -0.80 3.10
C GLY A 138 10.39 0.02 4.21
N VAL A 139 10.31 -0.51 5.43
CA VAL A 139 11.05 0.01 6.58
C VAL A 139 12.04 -1.07 6.99
N TYR A 140 13.29 -0.68 7.24
CA TYR A 140 14.34 -1.60 7.66
C TYR A 140 14.18 -1.95 9.15
N GLU A 141 14.77 -3.08 9.54
CA GLU A 141 14.80 -3.51 10.93
C GLU A 141 15.13 -2.38 11.91
N LYS A 142 14.45 -2.38 13.07
CA LYS A 142 14.61 -1.36 14.12
C LYS A 142 14.28 0.06 13.68
N GLY A 143 13.72 0.26 12.49
CA GLY A 143 13.38 1.58 11.95
C GLY A 143 14.59 2.44 11.65
N GLU A 144 15.74 1.83 11.31
CA GLU A 144 16.98 2.57 11.02
C GLU A 144 16.98 3.26 9.65
N GLY A 145 16.06 2.86 8.77
CA GLY A 145 15.89 3.44 7.46
C GLY A 145 14.66 2.88 6.75
N GLY A 146 14.55 3.19 5.47
CA GLY A 146 13.50 2.65 4.61
C GLY A 146 13.65 3.15 3.18
N ASP A 147 12.88 2.54 2.30
CA ASP A 147 12.83 2.86 0.88
C ASP A 147 11.37 3.09 0.43
N VAL A 148 11.23 3.93 -0.59
CA VAL A 148 10.00 4.08 -1.36
C VAL A 148 10.39 4.00 -2.82
N VAL A 149 9.85 3.00 -3.51
CA VAL A 149 10.20 2.69 -4.89
C VAL A 149 8.93 2.72 -5.74
N ILE A 150 8.97 3.52 -6.80
CA ILE A 150 7.90 3.61 -7.77
C ILE A 150 8.31 2.80 -8.99
N ILE A 151 7.48 1.83 -9.37
CA ILE A 151 7.69 0.97 -10.53
C ILE A 151 6.69 1.36 -11.60
N TYR A 152 7.22 1.86 -12.71
CA TYR A 152 6.48 2.04 -13.96
C TYR A 152 6.79 0.82 -14.85
N PRO A 153 5.84 -0.10 -15.06
CA PRO A 153 6.08 -1.27 -15.89
C PRO A 153 6.62 -0.89 -17.26
N TYR A 154 7.70 -1.56 -17.68
CA TYR A 154 8.37 -1.36 -18.97
C TYR A 154 8.97 0.04 -19.23
N ASP A 155 8.91 0.96 -18.25
CA ASP A 155 9.59 2.26 -18.24
C ASP A 155 10.62 2.33 -17.10
N GLY A 156 11.59 1.41 -17.17
CA GLY A 156 12.65 1.27 -16.16
C GLY A 156 12.73 -0.15 -15.57
N PRO A 157 13.51 -0.34 -14.49
CA PRO A 157 13.61 -1.62 -13.80
C PRO A 157 12.28 -1.96 -13.09
N CYS A 158 11.90 -3.24 -13.11
CA CYS A 158 10.86 -3.73 -12.22
C CYS A 158 11.37 -3.87 -10.78
N TYR A 159 10.50 -4.17 -9.81
CA TYR A 159 10.90 -4.32 -8.42
C TYR A 159 11.99 -5.38 -8.24
N ALA A 160 11.90 -6.52 -8.94
CA ALA A 160 12.91 -7.57 -8.87
C ALA A 160 14.28 -7.13 -9.41
N CYS A 161 14.31 -6.38 -10.52
CA CYS A 161 15.55 -5.83 -11.06
C CYS A 161 16.17 -4.79 -10.11
N TRP A 162 15.35 -3.92 -9.54
CA TRP A 162 15.79 -2.92 -8.58
C TRP A 162 16.32 -3.56 -7.28
N SER A 163 15.57 -4.50 -6.70
CA SER A 163 15.95 -5.19 -5.46
C SER A 163 17.27 -5.93 -5.64
N ALA A 164 17.47 -6.61 -6.79
CA ALA A 164 18.74 -7.25 -7.11
C ALA A 164 19.91 -6.25 -7.17
N ALA A 165 19.75 -5.13 -7.88
CA ALA A 165 20.81 -4.13 -8.00
C ALA A 165 21.19 -3.49 -6.65
N VAL A 166 20.20 -3.18 -5.82
CA VAL A 166 20.44 -2.61 -4.48
C VAL A 166 21.09 -3.65 -3.56
N ARG A 167 20.63 -4.91 -3.60
CA ARG A 167 21.22 -5.98 -2.78
C ARG A 167 22.66 -6.30 -3.19
N ASP A 168 22.98 -6.27 -4.48
CA ASP A 168 24.35 -6.44 -4.97
C ASP A 168 25.26 -5.29 -4.48
N GLU A 169 24.78 -4.04 -4.48
CA GLU A 169 25.52 -2.91 -3.92
C GLU A 169 25.68 -2.99 -2.40
N VAL A 170 24.67 -3.46 -1.66
CA VAL A 170 24.76 -3.65 -0.20
C VAL A 170 25.72 -4.78 0.16
N GLN A 171 25.74 -5.89 -0.59
CA GLN A 171 26.72 -6.97 -0.39
C GLN A 171 28.16 -6.54 -0.67
N LEU A 172 28.38 -5.58 -1.57
CA LEU A 172 29.70 -5.00 -1.81
C LEU A 172 30.17 -4.09 -0.66
N ILE A 173 29.25 -3.55 0.13
CA ILE A 173 29.53 -2.65 1.28
C ILE A 173 29.59 -3.43 2.60
N ASN A 174 28.82 -4.51 2.73
CA ASN A 174 28.75 -5.36 3.92
C ASN A 174 29.04 -6.83 3.56
N GLU A 175 30.15 -7.39 4.07
CA GLU A 175 30.36 -8.87 4.08
C GLU A 175 29.34 -9.62 4.97
N ALA A 176 28.28 -8.96 5.47
CA ALA A 176 27.25 -9.56 6.30
C ALA A 176 25.86 -8.95 6.05
N GLY A 177 24.92 -9.78 5.59
CA GLY A 177 23.48 -9.62 5.83
C GLY A 177 22.63 -9.32 4.61
N GLU A 178 21.63 -10.16 4.35
CA GLU A 178 20.45 -9.83 3.54
C GLU A 178 19.80 -8.54 4.07
N LEU A 179 19.23 -7.73 3.17
CA LEU A 179 18.27 -6.70 3.57
C LEU A 179 17.03 -7.40 4.13
N ASP A 180 16.99 -7.51 5.46
CA ASP A 180 15.85 -8.05 6.20
C ASP A 180 14.85 -6.91 6.39
N TYR A 181 13.71 -7.03 5.71
CA TYR A 181 12.57 -6.13 5.88
C TYR A 181 11.78 -6.67 7.07
N ALA A 182 11.57 -5.84 8.08
CA ALA A 182 10.89 -6.21 9.34
C ALA A 182 9.37 -6.12 9.24
#